data_AF-A0A7S1KWV5-F1
#
_entry.id   AF-A0A7S1KWV5-F1
#
_cell.length_a   1.000
_cell.length_b   1.000
_cell.length_c   1.000
_cell.angle_alpha   90.00
_cell.angle_beta   90.00
_cell.angle_gamma   90.00
#
_symmetry.space_group_name_H-M   'P 1'
#
loop_
_entity.id
_entity.type
_entity.pdbx_description
1 polymer ?
#
loop_
_entity_poly.entity_id
_entity_poly.type
_entity_poly.pdbx_seq_one_letter_code
_entity_poly.pdbx_strand_id
1 'polypeptide(L)'
;MATITDTNESRGNLCTQFLEILTRNGGTWEAERSTGNLMPFNGKPKFQYGVQMRFWRRPEKTPSNFVLTSTRSWPAGVDRDEKGMHYDMGFMRCNHKAELEWNIASNNGAVEVVKGKVVLTNMNSARAVLLPAGVLNLGDRTATKRVLEMPVVDTGKPRQFLLHEFYMPKTEGDKPLVEHLRDQMMPVPPAPPL
;
A
#
# COMPACT_ATOMS: atom_id res chain seq x y z
N MET A 1 -17.61 14.73 4.31
CA MET A 1 -16.66 15.81 4.00
C MET A 1 -15.60 15.81 5.09
N ALA A 2 -14.38 15.34 4.81
CA ALA A 2 -13.27 15.38 5.75
C ALA A 2 -12.09 16.06 5.05
N THR A 3 -11.98 17.36 5.25
CA THR A 3 -10.85 18.18 4.84
C THR A 3 -9.68 17.87 5.77
N ILE A 4 -8.52 17.54 5.22
CA ILE A 4 -7.27 17.45 6.00
C ILE A 4 -6.88 18.89 6.37
N THR A 5 -7.23 19.30 7.58
CA THR A 5 -6.80 20.55 8.18
C THR A 5 -5.58 20.29 9.05
N ASP A 6 -4.47 20.92 8.71
CA ASP A 6 -3.25 20.99 9.52
C ASP A 6 -3.48 21.94 10.70
N THR A 7 -4.28 21.51 11.67
CA THR A 7 -4.52 22.25 12.92
C THR A 7 -4.27 21.33 14.10
N ASN A 8 -3.20 21.65 14.82
CA ASN A 8 -2.39 20.77 15.64
C ASN A 8 -3.04 20.14 16.89
N GLU A 9 -4.32 20.30 17.20
CA GLU A 9 -4.80 19.90 18.56
C GLU A 9 -6.18 19.24 18.68
N SER A 10 -6.91 18.93 17.59
CA SER A 10 -8.23 18.27 17.76
C SER A 10 -8.67 17.29 16.67
N ARG A 11 -7.85 17.07 15.65
CA ARG A 11 -8.06 16.05 14.61
C ARG A 11 -6.76 15.29 14.45
N GLY A 12 -6.80 13.95 14.49
CA GLY A 12 -5.59 13.12 14.60
C GLY A 12 -4.48 13.51 13.61
N ASN A 13 -3.22 13.19 13.94
CA ASN A 13 -2.07 13.48 13.09
C ASN A 13 -2.30 12.99 11.63
N LEU A 14 -1.61 13.61 10.67
CA LEU A 14 -1.76 13.31 9.23
C LEU A 14 -1.66 11.82 8.92
N CYS A 15 -0.85 11.08 9.68
CA CYS A 15 -0.75 9.63 9.59
C CYS A 15 -2.08 8.92 9.90
N THR A 16 -2.76 9.25 11.00
CA THR A 16 -4.06 8.65 11.35
C THR A 16 -5.12 8.99 10.31
N GLN A 17 -5.14 10.23 9.80
CA GLN A 17 -6.06 10.63 8.72
C GLN A 17 -5.79 9.84 7.42
N PHE A 18 -4.52 9.57 7.10
CA PHE A 18 -4.16 8.72 5.97
C PHE A 18 -4.70 7.30 6.12
N LEU A 19 -4.57 6.70 7.31
CA LEU A 19 -5.16 5.40 7.62
C LEU A 19 -6.68 5.42 7.55
N GLU A 20 -7.34 6.50 7.97
CA GLU A 20 -8.78 6.67 7.79
C GLU A 20 -9.17 6.62 6.33
N ILE A 21 -8.47 7.34 5.44
CA ILE A 21 -8.77 7.35 4.00
C ILE A 21 -8.62 5.96 3.40
N LEU A 22 -7.55 5.22 3.73
CA LEU A 22 -7.34 3.85 3.24
C LEU A 22 -8.50 2.91 3.55
N THR A 23 -9.18 3.12 4.69
CA THR A 23 -10.30 2.30 5.15
C THR A 23 -11.68 2.78 4.70
N ARG A 24 -11.78 3.91 4.00
CA ARG A 24 -13.06 4.39 3.45
C ARG A 24 -13.57 3.44 2.37
N ASN A 25 -14.87 3.50 2.08
CA ASN A 25 -15.52 2.72 1.01
C ASN A 25 -15.28 1.20 1.14
N GLY A 26 -15.31 0.66 2.36
CA GLY A 26 -15.03 -0.76 2.60
C GLY A 26 -13.54 -1.14 2.57
N GLY A 27 -12.66 -0.16 2.35
CA GLY A 27 -11.21 -0.26 2.42
C GLY A 27 -10.59 -1.20 1.40
N THR A 28 -11.30 -1.51 0.32
CA THR A 28 -10.83 -2.40 -0.73
C THR A 28 -10.44 -1.58 -1.95
N TRP A 29 -9.25 -1.82 -2.48
CA TRP A 29 -8.65 -1.12 -3.61
C TRP A 29 -8.16 -2.15 -4.62
N GLU A 30 -8.35 -1.88 -5.90
CA GLU A 30 -8.12 -2.88 -6.93
C GLU A 30 -7.67 -2.33 -8.27
N ALA A 31 -6.83 -3.08 -8.96
CA ALA A 31 -6.50 -2.86 -10.36
C ALA A 31 -6.52 -4.20 -11.10
N GLU A 32 -7.19 -4.26 -12.25
CA GLU A 32 -7.18 -5.46 -13.11
C GLU A 32 -5.89 -5.58 -13.95
N ARG A 33 -5.15 -4.46 -14.10
CA ARG A 33 -3.90 -4.40 -14.84
C ARG A 33 -2.89 -3.46 -14.18
N SER A 34 -2.10 -4.02 -13.27
CA SER A 34 -0.87 -3.44 -12.75
C SER A 34 0.33 -3.85 -13.60
N THR A 35 1.46 -3.15 -13.40
CA THR A 35 2.72 -3.45 -14.11
C THR A 35 3.78 -3.93 -13.12
N GLY A 36 4.44 -5.03 -13.47
CA GLY A 36 5.58 -5.56 -12.74
C GLY A 36 6.79 -5.80 -13.63
N ASN A 37 7.97 -5.81 -13.02
CA ASN A 37 9.25 -6.11 -13.67
C ASN A 37 9.83 -7.42 -13.12
N LEU A 38 9.98 -8.46 -13.96
CA LEU A 38 10.61 -9.73 -13.54
C LEU A 38 12.12 -9.52 -13.30
N MET A 39 12.61 -9.95 -12.12
CA MET A 39 14.03 -9.93 -11.73
C MET A 39 14.66 -11.34 -11.91
N PRO A 40 15.98 -11.48 -12.19
CA PRO A 40 16.99 -10.45 -12.45
C PRO A 40 17.04 -10.03 -13.93
N PHE A 41 17.41 -8.77 -14.15
CA PHE A 41 17.47 -8.08 -15.44
C PHE A 41 18.34 -8.79 -16.49
N ASN A 42 17.71 -9.57 -17.38
CA ASN A 42 18.25 -9.97 -18.68
C ASN A 42 17.13 -9.86 -19.75
N GLY A 43 16.61 -8.65 -19.98
CA GLY A 43 15.67 -8.39 -21.08
C GLY A 43 14.30 -9.08 -20.99
N LYS A 44 13.89 -9.58 -19.81
CA LYS A 44 12.54 -10.16 -19.64
C LYS A 44 11.46 -9.09 -19.80
N PRO A 45 10.30 -9.42 -20.41
CA PRO A 45 9.22 -8.47 -20.62
C PRO A 45 8.61 -8.03 -19.28
N LYS A 46 8.12 -6.78 -19.25
CA LYS A 46 7.17 -6.33 -18.24
C LYS A 46 6.01 -7.33 -18.18
N PHE A 47 5.57 -7.69 -16.99
CA PHE A 47 4.39 -8.52 -16.82
C PHE A 47 3.22 -7.68 -16.31
N GLN A 48 2.01 -8.11 -16.64
CA GLN A 48 0.78 -7.54 -16.13
C GLN A 48 0.13 -8.52 -15.15
N TYR A 49 -0.48 -7.99 -14.10
CA TYR A 49 -1.20 -8.76 -13.10
C TYR A 49 -2.38 -7.95 -12.59
N GLY A 50 -3.40 -8.62 -12.07
CA GLY A 50 -4.42 -7.98 -11.26
C GLY A 50 -4.00 -7.97 -9.80
N VAL A 51 -4.41 -6.95 -9.04
CA VAL A 51 -4.09 -6.78 -7.62
C VAL A 51 -5.28 -6.25 -6.85
N GLN A 52 -5.45 -6.73 -5.63
CA GLN A 52 -6.36 -6.17 -4.66
C GLN A 52 -5.64 -5.95 -3.34
N MET A 53 -5.82 -4.76 -2.76
CA MET A 53 -5.41 -4.44 -1.39
C MET A 53 -6.63 -4.15 -0.54
N ARG A 54 -6.67 -4.72 0.66
CA ARG A 54 -7.72 -4.46 1.64
C ARG A 54 -7.12 -3.88 2.92
N PHE A 55 -7.77 -2.84 3.43
CA PHE A 55 -7.44 -2.12 4.65
C PHE A 55 -8.69 -2.11 5.53
N TRP A 56 -8.64 -2.71 6.71
CA TRP A 56 -9.81 -2.72 7.58
C TRP A 56 -9.44 -2.62 9.05
N ARG A 57 -10.43 -2.19 9.85
CA ARG A 57 -10.38 -2.23 11.30
C ARG A 57 -11.39 -3.26 11.78
N ARG A 58 -11.09 -3.93 12.89
CA ARG A 58 -12.14 -4.63 13.65
C ARG A 58 -12.92 -3.57 14.44
N PRO A 59 -14.24 -3.41 14.23
CA PRO A 59 -15.02 -2.27 14.72
C PRO A 59 -14.91 -2.02 16.23
N GLU A 60 -14.68 -3.07 17.03
CA GLU A 60 -14.75 -2.97 18.50
C GLU A 60 -13.40 -3.10 19.22
N LYS A 61 -12.30 -3.33 18.49
CA LYS A 61 -11.01 -3.72 19.13
C LYS A 61 -9.78 -3.03 18.57
N THR A 62 -9.95 -2.13 17.60
CA THR A 62 -8.82 -1.57 16.86
C THR A 62 -8.72 -0.07 17.11
N PRO A 63 -7.63 0.41 17.72
CA PRO A 63 -7.34 1.84 17.81
C PRO A 63 -7.37 2.52 16.43
N SER A 64 -7.75 3.80 16.38
CA SER A 64 -7.83 4.56 15.11
C SER A 64 -6.50 4.61 14.36
N ASN A 65 -5.38 4.57 15.09
CA ASN A 65 -4.02 4.54 14.58
C ASN A 65 -3.54 3.14 14.14
N PHE A 66 -4.43 2.16 13.98
CA PHE A 66 -4.11 0.81 13.56
C PHE A 66 -5.08 0.31 12.48
N VAL A 67 -4.56 -0.38 11.46
CA VAL A 67 -5.31 -0.96 10.34
C VAL A 67 -4.72 -2.32 9.97
N LEU A 68 -5.57 -3.33 9.77
CA LEU A 68 -5.17 -4.61 9.20
C LEU A 68 -5.09 -4.50 7.68
N THR A 69 -4.11 -5.18 7.07
CA THR A 69 -3.88 -5.15 5.63
C THR A 69 -3.82 -6.54 5.05
N SER A 70 -4.35 -6.73 3.83
CA SER A 70 -4.09 -7.90 3.00
C SER A 70 -3.90 -7.49 1.55
N THR A 71 -3.00 -8.15 0.85
CA THR A 71 -2.80 -7.99 -0.59
C THR A 71 -2.96 -9.35 -1.27
N ARG A 72 -3.54 -9.36 -2.46
CA ARG A 72 -3.56 -10.54 -3.33
C ARG A 72 -3.38 -10.14 -4.77
N SER A 73 -2.71 -10.97 -5.55
CA SER A 73 -2.54 -10.77 -6.99
C SER A 73 -2.92 -12.00 -7.81
N TRP A 74 -3.34 -11.80 -9.06
CA TRP A 74 -3.68 -12.87 -10.01
C TRP A 74 -3.13 -12.56 -11.41
N PRO A 75 -2.97 -13.55 -12.29
CA PRO A 75 -2.53 -13.31 -13.66
C PRO A 75 -3.49 -12.35 -14.39
N ALA A 76 -2.95 -11.39 -15.17
CA ALA A 76 -3.80 -10.47 -15.90
C ALA A 76 -4.66 -11.20 -16.94
N GLY A 77 -5.94 -10.79 -17.06
CA GLY A 77 -6.88 -11.36 -18.02
C GLY A 77 -7.42 -12.75 -17.65
N VAL A 78 -7.13 -13.23 -16.44
CA VAL A 78 -7.69 -14.46 -15.88
C VAL A 78 -8.65 -14.11 -14.77
N ASP A 79 -9.74 -14.87 -14.63
CA ASP A 79 -10.67 -14.74 -13.52
C ASP A 79 -9.96 -14.92 -12.18
N ARG A 80 -10.50 -14.27 -11.15
CA ARG A 80 -9.97 -14.37 -9.78
C ARG A 80 -10.22 -15.76 -9.24
N ASP A 81 -9.25 -16.65 -9.41
CA ASP A 81 -9.25 -17.89 -8.67
C ASP A 81 -8.83 -17.65 -7.21
N GLU A 82 -9.13 -18.61 -6.35
CA GLU A 82 -8.67 -18.59 -4.95
C GLU A 82 -7.15 -18.87 -4.83
N LYS A 83 -6.47 -19.10 -5.95
CA LYS A 83 -5.04 -19.45 -6.03
C LYS A 83 -4.25 -18.25 -6.56
N GLY A 84 -4.36 -17.12 -5.85
CA GLY A 84 -3.57 -15.92 -6.16
C GLY A 84 -2.07 -16.24 -6.31
N MET A 85 -1.40 -15.56 -7.25
CA MET A 85 0.04 -15.72 -7.48
C MET A 85 0.88 -15.32 -6.26
N HIS A 86 0.41 -14.33 -5.51
CA HIS A 86 1.08 -13.76 -4.37
C HIS A 86 0.04 -13.25 -3.36
N TYR A 87 0.35 -13.39 -2.07
CA TYR A 87 -0.52 -12.97 -0.98
C TYR A 87 0.31 -12.43 0.17
N ASP A 88 -0.02 -11.22 0.63
CA ASP A 88 0.53 -10.65 1.86
C ASP A 88 -0.57 -10.41 2.89
N MET A 89 -0.20 -10.52 4.16
CA MET A 89 -0.98 -10.01 5.28
C MET A 89 -0.13 -9.12 6.16
N GLY A 90 -0.77 -8.23 6.90
CA GLY A 90 -0.03 -7.32 7.72
C GLY A 90 -0.90 -6.37 8.52
N PHE A 91 -0.23 -5.36 9.06
CA PHE A 91 -0.90 -4.22 9.67
C PHE A 91 -0.11 -2.95 9.45
N MET A 92 -0.83 -1.85 9.35
CA MET A 92 -0.30 -0.51 9.40
C MET A 92 -0.62 0.12 10.74
N ARG A 93 0.32 0.90 11.28
CA ARG A 93 0.07 1.72 12.47
C ARG A 93 0.78 3.06 12.41
N CYS A 94 0.18 4.07 13.05
CA CYS A 94 0.83 5.35 13.30
C CYS A 94 1.42 5.35 14.72
N ASN A 95 2.73 5.56 14.82
CA ASN A 95 3.43 5.62 16.10
C ASN A 95 3.27 7.01 16.77
N HIS A 96 3.80 7.14 17.99
CA HIS A 96 3.78 8.39 18.77
C HIS A 96 4.53 9.56 18.12
N LYS A 97 5.38 9.29 17.11
CA LYS A 97 6.11 10.30 16.32
C LYS A 97 5.39 10.65 15.00
N ALA A 98 4.13 10.22 14.84
CA ALA A 98 3.35 10.36 13.62
C ALA A 98 4.00 9.70 12.38
N GLU A 99 4.83 8.69 12.59
CA GLU A 99 5.38 7.87 11.51
C GLU A 99 4.44 6.68 11.24
N LEU A 100 4.21 6.42 9.97
CA LEU A 100 3.52 5.24 9.47
C LEU A 100 4.50 4.07 9.48
N GLU A 101 4.14 3.00 10.17
CA GLU A 101 4.82 1.71 10.13
C GLU A 101 3.91 0.69 9.46
N TRP A 102 4.43 -0.07 8.49
CA TRP A 102 3.73 -1.19 7.85
C TRP A 102 4.53 -2.47 8.07
N ASN A 103 3.90 -3.44 8.72
CA ASN A 103 4.41 -4.78 8.95
C ASN A 103 3.72 -5.73 7.99
N ILE A 104 4.50 -6.49 7.23
CA ILE A 104 4.04 -7.30 6.10
C ILE A 104 4.64 -8.69 6.25
N ALA A 105 3.81 -9.72 6.13
CA ALA A 105 4.20 -11.12 6.03
C ALA A 105 3.67 -11.66 4.70
N SER A 106 4.58 -12.17 3.88
CA SER A 106 4.33 -12.64 2.53
C SER A 106 4.23 -14.17 2.49
N ASN A 107 3.40 -14.70 1.60
CA ASN A 107 3.25 -16.16 1.39
C ASN A 107 4.53 -16.84 0.85
N ASN A 108 5.50 -16.07 0.35
CA ASN A 108 6.83 -16.55 -0.01
C ASN A 108 7.79 -16.69 1.20
N GLY A 109 7.29 -16.45 2.42
CA GLY A 109 8.05 -16.57 3.67
C GLY A 109 8.79 -15.30 4.10
N ALA A 110 8.72 -14.21 3.33
CA ALA A 110 9.34 -12.95 3.68
C ALA A 110 8.54 -12.16 4.73
N VAL A 111 9.25 -11.45 5.60
CA VAL A 111 8.67 -10.52 6.56
C VAL A 111 9.37 -9.18 6.44
N GLU A 112 8.59 -8.12 6.32
CA GLU A 112 9.07 -6.77 6.08
C GLU A 112 8.44 -5.80 7.07
N VAL A 113 9.25 -4.94 7.66
CA VAL A 113 8.84 -3.77 8.44
C VAL A 113 9.38 -2.54 7.74
N VAL A 114 8.49 -1.70 7.21
CA VAL A 114 8.84 -0.42 6.62
C VAL A 114 8.26 0.74 7.41
N LYS A 115 8.98 1.86 7.44
CA LYS A 115 8.62 3.08 8.19
C LYS A 115 8.81 4.33 7.37
N GLY A 116 7.96 5.32 7.59
CA GLY A 116 8.11 6.63 6.98
C GLY A 116 7.09 7.64 7.47
N LYS A 117 7.23 8.88 7.02
CA LYS A 117 6.26 9.94 7.31
C LYS A 117 5.23 10.01 6.18
N VAL A 118 4.00 10.31 6.55
CA VAL A 118 2.99 10.80 5.61
C VAL A 118 3.21 12.29 5.43
N VAL A 119 3.25 12.74 4.18
CA VAL A 119 3.40 14.15 3.81
C VAL A 119 2.32 14.53 2.80
N LEU A 120 1.91 15.80 2.79
CA LEU A 120 1.13 16.36 1.70
C LEU A 120 2.10 16.80 0.59
N THR A 121 1.98 16.24 -0.61
CA THR A 121 2.91 16.54 -1.73
C THR A 121 2.44 17.71 -2.60
N ASN A 122 1.14 17.93 -2.60
CA ASN A 122 0.44 19.12 -3.04
C ASN A 122 -0.83 19.19 -2.15
N MET A 123 -1.51 20.32 -2.04
CA MET A 123 -2.69 20.44 -1.13
C MET A 123 -3.83 19.43 -1.41
N ASN A 124 -3.68 18.58 -2.43
CA ASN A 124 -4.67 17.63 -2.89
C ASN A 124 -4.23 16.15 -2.83
N SER A 125 -2.99 15.82 -2.45
CA SER A 125 -2.56 14.42 -2.25
C SER A 125 -1.72 14.21 -0.99
N ALA A 126 -1.93 13.06 -0.34
CA ALA A 126 -1.08 12.56 0.73
C ALA A 126 -0.23 11.40 0.21
N ARG A 127 1.04 11.40 0.60
CA ARG A 127 2.02 10.43 0.20
C ARG A 127 2.79 9.90 1.41
N ALA A 128 2.93 8.59 1.49
CA ALA A 128 3.84 7.92 2.41
C ALA A 128 5.00 7.31 1.61
N VAL A 129 6.23 7.65 1.98
CA VAL A 129 7.43 6.97 1.49
C VAL A 129 8.00 6.15 2.62
N LEU A 130 7.91 4.84 2.50
CA LEU A 130 8.27 3.88 3.53
C LEU A 130 9.58 3.20 3.16
N LEU A 131 10.54 3.26 4.09
CA LEU A 131 11.89 2.70 3.97
C LEU A 131 12.04 1.52 4.94
N PRO A 132 12.97 0.59 4.69
CA PRO A 132 13.08 -0.63 5.46
C PRO A 132 13.61 -0.30 6.85
N ALA A 133 12.88 -0.76 7.86
CA ALA A 133 13.31 -0.74 9.26
C ALA A 133 13.70 -2.14 9.76
N GLY A 134 13.25 -3.18 9.07
CA GLY A 134 13.67 -4.57 9.25
C GLY A 134 13.14 -5.42 8.11
N VAL A 135 13.97 -6.29 7.54
CA VAL A 135 13.57 -7.23 6.49
C VAL A 135 14.15 -8.59 6.86
N LEU A 136 13.30 -9.62 6.87
CA LEU A 136 13.67 -10.99 7.14
C LEU A 136 13.22 -11.86 5.97
N ASN A 137 14.07 -12.81 5.59
CA ASN A 137 13.71 -13.88 4.67
C ASN A 137 13.23 -13.43 3.27
N LEU A 138 13.64 -12.24 2.81
CA LEU A 138 13.41 -11.75 1.45
C LEU A 138 14.52 -12.24 0.48
N GLY A 139 15.24 -13.31 0.85
CA GLY A 139 16.55 -13.66 0.28
C GLY A 139 17.62 -12.62 0.62
N ASP A 140 18.56 -12.40 -0.29
CA ASP A 140 19.67 -11.44 -0.11
C ASP A 140 19.28 -9.98 -0.36
N ARG A 141 17.98 -9.67 -0.28
CA ARG A 141 17.39 -8.37 -0.59
C ARG A 141 17.01 -7.68 0.70
N THR A 142 17.88 -6.83 1.20
CA THR A 142 17.70 -6.14 2.50
C THR A 142 17.16 -4.72 2.37
N ALA A 143 17.10 -4.17 1.15
CA ALA A 143 16.68 -2.81 0.90
C ALA A 143 15.43 -2.75 0.03
N THR A 144 14.30 -2.35 0.61
CA THR A 144 13.04 -2.13 -0.10
C THR A 144 12.60 -0.69 0.06
N LYS A 145 11.71 -0.22 -0.81
CA LYS A 145 10.99 1.04 -0.61
C LYS A 145 9.56 0.86 -1.08
N ARG A 146 8.61 1.30 -0.27
CA ARG A 146 7.19 1.36 -0.63
C ARG A 146 6.74 2.80 -0.71
N VAL A 147 5.99 3.14 -1.75
CA VAL A 147 5.31 4.42 -1.87
C VAL A 147 3.83 4.16 -1.89
N LEU A 148 3.08 4.86 -1.05
CA LEU A 148 1.63 4.92 -1.11
C LEU A 148 1.23 6.37 -1.35
N GLU A 149 0.42 6.63 -2.35
CA GLU A 149 -0.10 7.97 -2.64
C GLU A 149 -1.58 7.93 -2.96
N MET A 150 -2.33 8.87 -2.41
CA MET A 150 -3.76 9.00 -2.65
C MET A 150 -4.20 10.47 -2.67
N PRO A 151 -5.22 10.82 -3.47
CA PRO A 151 -5.87 12.12 -3.38
C PRO A 151 -6.53 12.30 -2.00
N VAL A 152 -6.39 13.49 -1.41
CA VAL A 152 -7.01 13.85 -0.10
C VAL A 152 -8.21 14.79 -0.24
N VAL A 153 -8.42 15.38 -1.41
CA VAL A 153 -9.57 16.24 -1.68
C VAL A 153 -10.57 15.51 -2.57
N ASP A 154 -11.82 15.48 -2.12
CA ASP A 154 -12.96 15.09 -2.93
C ASP A 154 -13.30 16.23 -3.89
N THR A 155 -12.54 16.36 -4.98
CA THR A 155 -12.65 17.52 -5.90
C THR A 155 -13.88 17.45 -6.80
N GLY A 156 -14.88 16.61 -6.52
CA GLY A 156 -15.96 16.30 -7.46
C GLY A 156 -15.45 15.71 -8.78
N LYS A 157 -14.19 15.22 -8.81
CA LYS A 157 -13.58 14.57 -9.98
C LYS A 157 -13.48 13.05 -9.74
N PRO A 158 -13.70 12.23 -10.77
CA PRO A 158 -14.05 10.81 -10.63
C PRO A 158 -12.89 9.85 -10.33
N ARG A 159 -11.72 10.31 -9.85
CA ARG A 159 -10.56 9.42 -9.70
C ARG A 159 -9.97 9.49 -8.31
N GLN A 160 -10.70 8.91 -7.34
CA GLN A 160 -10.05 8.35 -6.16
C GLN A 160 -9.24 7.14 -6.64
N PHE A 161 -7.93 7.18 -6.46
CA PHE A 161 -7.06 6.02 -6.70
C PHE A 161 -6.02 5.92 -5.58
N LEU A 162 -5.54 4.71 -5.37
CA LEU A 162 -4.37 4.41 -4.55
C LEU A 162 -3.23 4.03 -5.48
N LEU A 163 -2.19 4.86 -5.52
CA LEU A 163 -0.92 4.50 -6.13
C LEU A 163 -0.09 3.73 -5.11
N HIS A 164 0.33 2.52 -5.46
CA HIS A 164 1.33 1.76 -4.72
C HIS A 164 2.52 1.46 -5.64
N GLU A 165 3.71 1.86 -5.19
CA GLU A 165 4.96 1.54 -5.87
C GLU A 165 5.85 0.75 -4.92
N PHE A 166 6.44 -0.34 -5.42
CA PHE A 166 7.40 -1.14 -4.67
C PHE A 166 8.73 -1.17 -5.41
N TYR A 167 9.79 -0.82 -4.70
CA TYR A 167 11.15 -0.78 -5.21
C TYR A 167 12.03 -1.74 -4.42
N MET A 168 12.97 -2.35 -5.11
CA MET A 168 13.90 -3.32 -4.54
C MET A 168 15.25 -3.30 -5.31
N PRO A 169 16.31 -3.94 -4.80
CA PRO A 169 17.62 -3.95 -5.42
C PRO A 169 17.59 -4.77 -6.71
N LYS A 170 18.30 -4.30 -7.75
CA LYS A 170 18.44 -5.01 -9.03
C LYS A 170 19.09 -6.39 -8.88
N THR A 171 20.05 -6.44 -7.98
CA THR A 171 20.97 -7.54 -7.67
C THR A 171 21.26 -7.50 -6.17
N GLU A 172 21.80 -8.59 -5.63
CA GLU A 172 22.26 -8.65 -4.25
C GLU A 172 23.25 -7.51 -3.94
N GLY A 173 23.10 -6.85 -2.79
CA GLY A 173 24.02 -5.80 -2.32
C GLY A 173 23.96 -4.44 -3.05
N ASP A 174 23.33 -4.35 -4.22
CA ASP A 174 23.40 -3.15 -5.06
C ASP A 174 22.35 -2.08 -4.71
N LYS A 175 22.84 -0.86 -4.49
CA LYS A 175 22.08 0.38 -4.75
C LYS A 175 22.45 0.79 -6.19
N PRO A 176 21.48 1.15 -7.05
CA PRO A 176 20.21 1.76 -6.70
C PRO A 176 19.01 0.81 -6.64
N LEU A 177 18.00 1.22 -5.85
CA LEU A 177 16.66 0.62 -5.89
C LEU A 177 15.99 0.91 -7.23
N VAL A 178 15.33 -0.09 -7.81
CA VAL A 178 14.59 0.02 -9.06
C VAL A 178 13.11 -0.33 -8.83
N GLU A 179 12.21 0.30 -9.60
CA GLU A 179 10.77 0.01 -9.55
C GLU A 179 10.56 -1.46 -9.92
N HIS A 180 9.97 -2.23 -9.01
CA HIS A 180 9.61 -3.63 -9.23
C HIS A 180 8.13 -3.77 -9.57
N LEU A 181 7.27 -3.05 -8.85
CA LEU A 181 5.82 -3.06 -9.01
C LEU A 181 5.27 -1.63 -9.02
N ARG A 182 4.26 -1.40 -9.86
CA ARG A 182 3.50 -0.16 -9.91
C ARG A 182 2.02 -0.48 -10.08
N ASP A 183 1.24 -0.17 -9.05
CA ASP A 183 -0.19 -0.41 -8.97
C ASP A 183 -0.93 0.93 -8.92
N GLN A 184 -1.87 1.15 -9.83
CA GLN A 184 -2.84 2.25 -9.74
C GLN A 184 -4.22 1.66 -9.52
N MET A 185 -4.64 1.60 -8.26
CA MET A 185 -5.84 0.91 -7.82
C MET A 185 -7.01 1.87 -7.63
N MET A 186 -8.20 1.43 -8.00
CA MET A 186 -9.47 2.14 -7.77
C MET A 186 -10.15 1.58 -6.52
N PRO A 187 -10.89 2.38 -5.74
CA PRO A 187 -11.68 1.86 -4.63
C PRO A 187 -12.78 0.95 -5.17
N VAL A 188 -12.95 -0.22 -4.56
CA VAL A 188 -14.05 -1.14 -4.83
C VAL A 188 -15.22 -0.70 -3.95
N PRO A 189 -16.38 -0.34 -4.53
CA PRO A 189 -17.56 0.02 -3.75
C PRO A 189 -17.96 -1.13 -2.82
N PRO A 190 -18.44 -0.85 -1.60
CA PRO A 190 -19.05 -1.89 -0.78
C PRO A 190 -20.20 -2.53 -1.56
N ALA A 191 -20.33 -3.86 -1.44
CA ALA A 191 -21.47 -4.55 -2.00
C ALA A 191 -22.77 -3.92 -1.47
N PRO A 192 -23.83 -3.80 -2.31
CA PRO A 192 -25.13 -3.40 -1.82
C PRO A 192 -25.56 -4.33 -0.67
N PRO A 193 -26.25 -3.81 0.36
CA PRO A 193 -26.92 -4.70 1.30
C PRO A 193 -27.87 -5.63 0.52
N LEU A 194 -27.80 -6.92 0.84
CA LEU A 194 -28.69 -7.95 0.30
C LEU A 194 -30.15 -7.68 0.70
#